data_AF-A0A1A2ZLN7-F1
#
_entry.id   AF-A0A1A2ZLN7-F1
#
_cell.length_a   1.000
_cell.length_b   1.000
_cell.length_c   1.000
_cell.angle_alpha   90.00
_cell.angle_beta   90.00
_cell.angle_gamma   90.00
#
_symmetry.space_group_name_H-M   'P 1'
#
loop_
_entity.id
_entity.type
_entity.pdbx_description
1 polymer ?
#
loop_
_entity_poly.entity_id
_entity_poly.type
_entity_poly.pdbx_seq_one_letter_code
_entity_poly.pdbx_strand_id
1 'polypeptide(L)'
;MKKLGSTRNGARRGQPRKGHNDRSRRRLRRRLSGGLLLLIALTVAGGLAAVLTPTPQVAVADENSSAILRTGKQLFDTSCVSCHGANLQGVADHGPSLIGVGEAAVYFQVSTGRMPVMAGAAQAPRKEPIFDEAQIDAIGAYVQANGGGPTTVRNPDGSLAMHSLRGDDVGRGGDLFRLNCSSCHNFTGKGGALSSGKYAPDLGEANEQQILTAMLTGPESMPKFSDRQLSFDAKKDIIAYVKTVTEERQPGGYGLGGFGPAPEGMAAWIIGMVAAIGLALWIGARAS
;
A
#
# COMPACT_ATOMS: atom_id res chain seq x y z
N MET A 1 -3.96 106.99 -11.78
CA MET A 1 -2.60 107.55 -11.64
C MET A 1 -2.21 107.57 -10.17
N LYS A 2 -1.15 106.83 -9.82
CA LYS A 2 -0.12 107.09 -8.80
C LYS A 2 -0.45 108.12 -7.69
N LYS A 3 -0.45 107.71 -6.41
CA LYS A 3 0.64 107.95 -5.43
C LYS A 3 0.20 107.80 -3.95
N LEU A 4 1.10 107.16 -3.17
CA LEU A 4 1.55 107.42 -1.79
C LEU A 4 0.48 107.70 -0.70
N GLY A 5 0.41 107.01 0.44
CA GLY A 5 1.46 106.44 1.29
C GLY A 5 1.74 107.38 2.47
N SER A 6 1.52 106.95 3.73
CA SER A 6 2.31 107.39 4.89
C SER A 6 1.96 106.67 6.21
N THR A 7 3.01 106.08 6.77
CA THR A 7 3.41 105.75 8.16
C THR A 7 2.59 106.24 9.38
N ARG A 8 2.46 105.41 10.43
CA ARG A 8 3.32 105.45 11.66
C ARG A 8 2.88 104.48 12.79
N ASN A 9 3.84 103.64 13.16
CA ASN A 9 4.27 103.07 14.45
C ASN A 9 3.44 103.27 15.74
N GLY A 10 3.30 102.19 16.52
CA GLY A 10 2.86 102.20 17.92
C GLY A 10 3.20 100.89 18.63
N ALA A 11 4.39 100.82 19.23
CA ALA A 11 4.88 99.70 20.02
C ALA A 11 4.11 99.51 21.33
N ARG A 12 3.99 98.26 21.83
CA ARG A 12 4.07 97.94 23.27
C ARG A 12 4.26 96.45 23.59
N ARG A 13 5.37 96.22 24.30
CA ARG A 13 5.61 95.28 25.41
C ARG A 13 5.48 93.77 25.18
N GLY A 14 6.63 93.11 25.22
CA GLY A 14 6.75 91.67 25.46
C GLY A 14 6.68 91.30 26.95
N GLN A 15 6.35 90.02 27.18
CA GLN A 15 6.65 89.22 28.37
C GLN A 15 6.74 87.73 27.95
N PRO A 16 7.37 86.84 28.75
CA PRO A 16 8.50 86.05 28.31
C PRO A 16 8.17 84.61 27.87
N ARG A 17 9.00 84.07 26.97
CA ARG A 17 8.98 82.68 26.51
C ARG A 17 9.53 81.74 27.59
N LYS A 18 8.66 80.96 28.24
CA LYS A 18 9.02 79.66 28.83
C LYS A 18 8.29 78.56 28.05
N GLY A 19 9.01 77.64 27.40
CA GLY A 19 8.34 76.44 26.87
C GLY A 19 8.95 75.65 25.71
N HIS A 20 10.20 75.90 25.29
CA HIS A 20 10.74 75.15 24.13
C HIS A 20 11.54 73.88 24.49
N ASN A 21 12.10 73.76 25.71
CA ASN A 21 13.02 72.66 26.01
C ASN A 21 12.33 71.33 26.40
N ASP A 22 11.07 71.39 26.84
CA ASP A 22 10.36 70.22 27.36
C ASP A 22 9.58 69.44 26.28
N ARG A 23 9.18 70.11 25.20
CA ARG A 23 8.46 69.49 24.06
C ARG A 23 9.38 68.67 23.15
N SER A 24 10.64 69.09 22.97
CA SER A 24 11.63 68.38 22.15
C SER A 24 12.03 67.04 22.81
N ARG A 25 12.34 67.06 24.11
CA ARG A 25 12.65 65.85 24.89
C ARG A 25 11.49 64.86 24.96
N ARG A 26 10.23 65.33 25.06
CA ARG A 26 9.04 64.47 25.02
C ARG A 26 8.81 63.82 23.65
N ARG A 27 9.12 64.50 22.54
CA ARG A 27 9.02 63.91 21.18
C ARG A 27 10.09 62.85 20.93
N LEU A 28 11.33 63.08 21.37
CA LEU A 28 12.41 62.10 21.25
C LEU A 28 12.14 60.86 22.12
N ARG A 29 11.69 61.05 23.38
CA ARG A 29 11.27 59.93 24.24
C ARG A 29 10.15 59.11 23.58
N ARG A 30 9.09 59.74 23.05
CA ARG A 30 8.01 59.01 22.37
C ARG A 30 8.47 58.19 21.15
N ARG A 31 9.45 58.68 20.38
CA ARG A 31 10.02 57.94 19.25
C ARG A 31 10.86 56.75 19.69
N LEU A 32 11.67 56.92 20.75
CA LEU A 32 12.45 55.83 21.34
C LEU A 32 11.56 54.77 22.02
N SER A 33 10.51 55.19 22.73
CA SER A 33 9.50 54.30 23.30
C SER A 33 8.76 53.51 22.22
N GLY A 34 8.37 54.18 21.12
CA GLY A 34 7.72 53.52 19.99
C GLY A 34 8.62 52.49 19.32
N GLY A 35 9.90 52.82 19.11
CA GLY A 35 10.88 51.88 18.53
C GLY A 35 11.15 50.67 19.43
N LEU A 36 11.28 50.87 20.75
CA LEU A 36 11.49 49.79 21.71
C LEU A 36 10.27 48.86 21.80
N LEU A 37 9.05 49.41 21.80
CA LEU A 37 7.82 48.61 21.80
C LEU A 37 7.67 47.80 20.51
N LEU A 38 8.06 48.36 19.36
CA LEU A 38 8.05 47.65 18.08
C LEU A 38 9.04 46.49 18.07
N LEU A 39 10.26 46.70 18.59
CA LEU A 39 11.26 45.63 18.72
C LEU A 39 10.78 44.51 19.65
N ILE A 40 10.20 44.86 20.81
CA ILE A 40 9.63 43.86 21.73
C ILE A 40 8.51 43.09 21.02
N ALA A 41 7.58 43.78 20.36
CA ALA A 41 6.49 43.14 19.63
C ALA A 41 6.99 42.20 18.51
N LEU A 42 8.01 42.61 17.75
CA LEU A 42 8.63 41.77 16.71
C LEU A 42 9.34 40.55 17.29
N THR A 43 10.07 40.70 18.41
CA THR A 43 10.75 39.57 19.06
C THR A 43 9.76 38.57 19.67
N VAL A 44 8.68 39.07 20.29
CA VAL A 44 7.61 38.23 20.86
C VAL A 44 6.86 37.53 19.72
N ALA A 45 6.50 38.23 18.66
CA ALA A 45 5.84 37.63 17.50
C ALA A 45 6.73 36.58 16.80
N GLY A 46 8.03 36.85 16.66
CA GLY A 46 8.99 35.88 16.10
C GLY A 46 9.20 34.65 17.00
N GLY A 47 9.24 34.85 18.32
CA GLY A 47 9.36 33.75 19.29
C GLY A 47 8.11 32.89 19.37
N LEU A 48 6.91 33.50 19.39
CA LEU A 48 5.65 32.76 19.31
C LEU A 48 5.53 32.03 17.97
N ALA A 49 5.89 32.66 16.85
CA ALA A 49 5.91 31.99 15.56
C ALA A 49 6.82 30.77 15.58
N ALA A 50 8.05 30.86 16.09
CA ALA A 50 8.97 29.72 16.14
C ALA A 50 8.49 28.54 17.01
N VAL A 51 7.76 28.81 18.10
CA VAL A 51 7.24 27.77 19.00
C VAL A 51 5.91 27.17 18.48
N LEU A 52 5.08 27.97 17.81
CA LEU A 52 3.79 27.53 17.28
C LEU A 52 3.87 27.04 15.82
N THR A 53 4.96 27.34 15.09
CA THR A 53 5.20 26.73 13.79
C THR A 53 5.61 25.27 13.98
N PRO A 54 4.91 24.33 13.34
CA PRO A 54 5.36 22.95 13.27
C PRO A 54 6.80 22.94 12.75
N THR A 55 7.68 22.16 13.37
CA THR A 55 9.01 21.90 12.83
C THR A 55 8.85 21.50 11.37
N PRO A 56 9.50 22.16 10.40
CA PRO A 56 9.51 21.64 9.05
C PRO A 56 10.06 20.21 9.13
N GLN A 57 9.29 19.24 8.65
CA GLN A 57 9.81 17.91 8.34
C GLN A 57 10.88 18.11 7.26
N VAL A 58 12.11 18.39 7.70
CA VAL A 58 13.27 18.28 6.85
C VAL A 58 13.37 16.78 6.56
N ALA A 59 13.03 16.40 5.33
CA ALA A 59 13.33 15.09 4.81
C ALA A 59 14.86 14.97 4.83
N VAL A 60 15.41 14.52 5.96
CA VAL A 60 16.71 13.87 5.96
C VAL A 60 16.54 12.73 4.98
N ALA A 61 17.22 12.84 3.83
CA ALA A 61 17.37 11.70 2.94
C ALA A 61 18.09 10.65 3.76
N ASP A 62 17.32 9.73 4.34
CA ASP A 62 17.85 8.57 5.02
C ASP A 62 18.73 7.85 4.01
N GLU A 63 20.04 7.83 4.25
CA GLU A 63 21.00 7.26 3.30
C GLU A 63 20.64 5.81 2.98
N ASN A 64 20.06 5.10 3.95
CA ASN A 64 19.55 3.75 3.80
C ASN A 64 18.36 3.68 2.83
N SER A 65 17.37 4.57 2.99
CA SER A 65 16.27 4.76 2.03
C SER A 65 16.78 5.14 0.62
N SER A 66 17.88 5.90 0.51
CA SER A 66 18.49 6.19 -0.79
C SER A 66 19.16 4.96 -1.41
N ALA A 67 19.75 4.08 -0.59
CA ALA A 67 20.44 2.89 -1.04
C ALA A 67 19.47 1.83 -1.56
N ILE A 68 18.36 1.57 -0.84
CA ILE A 68 17.34 0.60 -1.28
C ILE A 68 16.70 1.02 -2.61
N LEU A 69 16.44 2.32 -2.81
CA LEU A 69 15.91 2.82 -4.08
C LEU A 69 16.90 2.69 -5.24
N ARG A 70 18.21 2.87 -4.99
CA ARG A 70 19.25 2.61 -6.02
C ARG A 70 19.33 1.14 -6.40
N THR A 71 19.32 0.25 -5.40
CA THR A 71 19.29 -1.20 -5.63
C THR A 71 18.05 -1.61 -6.42
N GLY A 72 16.88 -1.13 -6.00
CA GLY A 72 15.61 -1.38 -6.68
C GLY A 72 15.62 -0.91 -8.13
N LYS A 73 16.17 0.29 -8.39
CA LYS A 73 16.34 0.80 -9.74
C LYS A 73 17.25 -0.10 -10.59
N GLN A 74 18.39 -0.53 -10.06
CA GLN A 74 19.33 -1.39 -10.80
C GLN A 74 18.69 -2.73 -11.18
N LEU A 75 17.96 -3.35 -10.25
CA LEU A 75 17.23 -4.59 -10.51
C LEU A 75 16.13 -4.37 -11.55
N PHE A 76 15.38 -3.28 -11.43
CA PHE A 76 14.34 -2.91 -12.38
C PHE A 76 14.88 -2.68 -13.81
N ASP A 77 15.99 -1.94 -13.92
CA ASP A 77 16.67 -1.67 -15.20
C ASP A 77 17.17 -2.95 -15.87
N THR A 78 17.54 -3.96 -15.08
CA THR A 78 18.09 -5.22 -15.61
C THR A 78 17.00 -6.22 -15.99
N SER A 79 15.87 -6.23 -15.28
CA SER A 79 14.90 -7.34 -15.37
C SER A 79 13.47 -6.94 -15.74
N CYS A 80 13.11 -5.66 -15.69
CA CYS A 80 11.72 -5.22 -15.87
C CYS A 80 11.56 -4.20 -17.01
N VAL A 81 12.60 -3.41 -17.30
CA VAL A 81 12.53 -2.24 -18.19
C VAL A 81 12.07 -2.54 -19.61
N SER A 82 12.39 -3.73 -20.15
CA SER A 82 12.04 -4.11 -21.52
C SER A 82 10.53 -4.18 -21.74
N CYS A 83 9.76 -4.49 -20.70
CA CYS A 83 8.30 -4.60 -20.77
C CYS A 83 7.60 -3.43 -20.07
N HIS A 84 8.17 -2.90 -18.98
CA HIS A 84 7.53 -1.88 -18.15
C HIS A 84 8.07 -0.46 -18.37
N GLY A 85 9.10 -0.29 -19.20
CA GLY A 85 9.69 1.00 -19.55
C GLY A 85 10.53 1.61 -18.43
N ALA A 86 11.51 2.45 -18.81
CA ALA A 86 12.48 3.04 -17.86
C ALA A 86 11.87 3.98 -16.81
N ASN A 87 10.66 4.47 -17.06
CA ASN A 87 9.92 5.37 -16.18
C ASN A 87 8.60 4.72 -15.71
N LEU A 88 8.53 3.39 -15.67
CA LEU A 88 7.34 2.62 -15.27
C LEU A 88 6.11 2.81 -16.19
N GLN A 89 6.28 3.44 -17.35
CA GLN A 89 5.18 3.87 -18.20
C GLN A 89 4.51 2.72 -18.99
N GLY A 90 5.10 1.52 -18.95
CA GLY A 90 4.72 0.40 -19.80
C GLY A 90 5.31 0.52 -21.20
N VAL A 91 5.32 -0.60 -21.92
CA VAL A 91 5.72 -0.66 -23.33
C VAL A 91 4.58 -1.34 -24.09
N ALA A 92 4.08 -0.67 -25.12
CA ALA A 92 3.00 -1.19 -25.95
C ALA A 92 3.32 -2.63 -26.43
N ASP A 93 2.33 -3.52 -26.33
CA ASP A 93 2.43 -4.94 -26.71
C ASP A 93 3.45 -5.80 -25.93
N HIS A 94 4.19 -5.22 -24.98
CA HIS A 94 5.17 -5.94 -24.15
C HIS A 94 4.79 -5.99 -22.67
N GLY A 95 4.28 -4.89 -22.10
CA GLY A 95 3.91 -4.85 -20.69
C GLY A 95 3.13 -3.60 -20.29
N PRO A 96 2.24 -3.72 -19.28
CA PRO A 96 1.45 -2.59 -18.81
C PRO A 96 2.29 -1.56 -18.05
N SER A 97 1.72 -0.38 -17.88
CA SER A 97 2.25 0.62 -16.94
C SER A 97 2.23 0.11 -15.50
N LEU A 98 3.28 0.45 -14.75
CA LEU A 98 3.40 0.20 -13.31
C LEU A 98 3.14 1.47 -12.48
N ILE A 99 2.70 2.56 -13.10
CA ILE A 99 2.27 3.75 -12.35
C ILE A 99 0.96 3.44 -11.61
N GLY A 100 0.94 3.70 -10.30
CA GLY A 100 -0.22 3.51 -9.42
C GLY A 100 -0.49 2.07 -8.97
N VAL A 101 0.33 1.09 -9.38
CA VAL A 101 0.13 -0.32 -8.99
C VAL A 101 0.60 -0.60 -7.56
N GLY A 102 1.62 0.14 -7.09
CA GLY A 102 2.19 0.08 -5.76
C GLY A 102 3.11 -1.12 -5.47
N GLU A 103 3.80 -1.03 -4.33
CA GLU A 103 4.67 -2.08 -3.76
C GLU A 103 3.90 -3.40 -3.58
N ALA A 104 2.62 -3.35 -3.20
CA ALA A 104 1.80 -4.55 -3.01
C ALA A 104 1.71 -5.41 -4.28
N ALA A 105 1.56 -4.79 -5.45
CA ALA A 105 1.47 -5.50 -6.72
C ALA A 105 2.80 -6.12 -7.10
N VAL A 106 3.91 -5.40 -6.87
CA VAL A 106 5.26 -5.91 -7.08
C VAL A 106 5.52 -7.10 -6.16
N TYR A 107 5.25 -6.95 -4.86
CA TYR A 107 5.42 -8.02 -3.89
C TYR A 107 4.64 -9.26 -4.32
N PHE A 108 3.36 -9.13 -4.67
CA PHE A 108 2.56 -10.28 -5.11
C PHE A 108 3.16 -10.95 -6.35
N GLN A 109 3.43 -10.18 -7.41
CA GLN A 109 3.87 -10.73 -8.69
C GLN A 109 5.27 -11.35 -8.62
N VAL A 110 6.18 -10.71 -7.88
CA VAL A 110 7.59 -11.12 -7.81
C VAL A 110 7.81 -12.20 -6.74
N SER A 111 7.21 -12.06 -5.55
CA SER A 111 7.34 -13.08 -4.48
C SER A 111 6.64 -14.40 -4.80
N THR A 112 5.69 -14.40 -5.73
CA THR A 112 5.08 -15.63 -6.25
C THR A 112 5.78 -16.15 -7.51
N GLY A 113 6.87 -15.50 -7.93
CA GLY A 113 7.65 -15.84 -9.11
C GLY A 113 6.94 -15.61 -10.45
N ARG A 114 5.70 -15.09 -10.47
CA ARG A 114 4.95 -14.83 -11.72
C ARG A 114 5.69 -13.85 -12.62
N MET A 115 6.25 -12.81 -12.00
CA MET A 115 7.15 -11.86 -12.63
C MET A 115 8.60 -12.09 -12.18
N PRO A 116 9.60 -11.97 -13.08
CA PRO A 116 9.46 -11.63 -14.50
C PRO A 116 8.85 -12.78 -15.32
N VAL A 117 7.98 -12.44 -16.28
CA VAL A 117 7.34 -13.39 -17.19
C VAL A 117 8.16 -13.52 -18.47
N MET A 118 8.38 -14.76 -18.95
CA MET A 118 9.23 -15.02 -20.11
C MET A 118 8.45 -15.21 -21.41
N ALA A 119 7.17 -15.57 -21.33
CA ALA A 119 6.33 -15.84 -22.49
C ALA A 119 4.89 -15.38 -22.24
N GLY A 120 4.26 -14.84 -23.29
CA GLY A 120 2.83 -14.53 -23.28
C GLY A 120 2.01 -15.82 -23.26
N ALA A 121 1.44 -16.14 -22.11
CA ALA A 121 0.44 -17.19 -21.95
C ALA A 121 -0.93 -16.56 -21.60
N ALA A 122 -1.99 -17.37 -21.55
CA ALA A 122 -3.30 -16.90 -21.12
C ALA A 122 -3.27 -16.22 -19.73
N GLN A 123 -2.38 -16.70 -18.85
CA GLN A 123 -2.05 -16.12 -17.56
C GLN A 123 -0.64 -16.50 -17.11
N ALA A 124 -0.06 -15.75 -16.16
CA ALA A 124 1.27 -16.00 -15.62
C ALA A 124 1.21 -17.04 -14.48
N PRO A 125 1.74 -18.26 -14.68
CA PRO A 125 1.73 -19.27 -13.63
C PRO A 125 2.67 -18.89 -12.48
N ARG A 126 2.38 -19.42 -11.29
CA ARG A 126 3.31 -19.39 -10.15
C ARG A 126 4.60 -20.13 -10.55
N LYS A 127 5.75 -19.57 -10.16
CA LYS A 127 7.08 -20.17 -10.35
C LYS A 127 7.91 -19.96 -9.08
N GLU A 128 9.08 -20.58 -9.04
CA GLU A 128 10.06 -20.23 -8.02
C GLU A 128 10.50 -18.76 -8.21
N PRO A 129 10.47 -17.94 -7.15
CA PRO A 129 10.97 -16.57 -7.21
C PRO A 129 12.45 -16.55 -7.56
N ILE A 130 12.84 -15.69 -8.50
CA ILE A 130 14.25 -15.49 -8.87
C ILE A 130 14.94 -14.40 -8.04
N PHE A 131 14.14 -13.62 -7.29
CA PHE A 131 14.61 -12.56 -6.40
C PHE A 131 14.37 -12.98 -4.96
N ASP A 132 15.33 -12.64 -4.10
CA ASP A 132 15.16 -12.78 -2.65
C ASP A 132 14.27 -11.68 -2.06
N GLU A 133 13.93 -11.80 -0.77
CA GLU A 133 13.03 -10.86 -0.08
C GLU A 133 13.57 -9.42 -0.08
N ALA A 134 14.87 -9.23 0.12
CA ALA A 134 15.49 -7.89 0.14
C ALA A 134 15.47 -7.24 -1.26
N GLN A 135 15.66 -8.03 -2.31
CA GLN A 135 15.55 -7.58 -3.68
C GLN A 135 14.09 -7.24 -4.05
N ILE A 136 13.13 -8.05 -3.62
CA ILE A 136 11.70 -7.78 -3.82
C ILE A 136 11.31 -6.47 -3.15
N ASP A 137 11.73 -6.28 -1.89
CA ASP A 137 11.52 -5.04 -1.15
C ASP A 137 12.14 -3.83 -1.86
N ALA A 138 13.35 -3.99 -2.41
CA ALA A 138 14.02 -2.93 -3.15
C ALA A 138 13.27 -2.55 -4.44
N ILE A 139 12.86 -3.53 -5.25
CA ILE A 139 12.07 -3.30 -6.47
C ILE A 139 10.72 -2.67 -6.11
N GLY A 140 10.06 -3.18 -5.08
CA GLY A 140 8.78 -2.67 -4.59
C GLY A 140 8.87 -1.22 -4.12
N ALA A 141 9.91 -0.87 -3.34
CA ALA A 141 10.17 0.49 -2.90
C ALA A 141 10.45 1.44 -4.08
N TYR A 142 11.22 0.99 -5.09
CA TYR A 142 11.46 1.77 -6.30
C TYR A 142 10.17 2.06 -7.07
N VAL A 143 9.33 1.05 -7.29
CA VAL A 143 8.04 1.22 -7.96
C VAL A 143 7.10 2.11 -7.14
N GLN A 144 7.06 1.94 -5.81
CA GLN A 144 6.25 2.77 -4.93
C GLN A 144 6.68 4.24 -4.94
N ALA A 145 7.98 4.53 -4.92
CA ALA A 145 8.51 5.89 -4.91
C ALA A 145 8.22 6.66 -6.21
N ASN A 146 8.14 5.96 -7.34
CA ASN A 146 7.95 6.59 -8.66
C ASN A 146 6.50 6.52 -9.15
N GLY A 147 5.75 5.48 -8.79
CA GLY A 147 4.39 5.22 -9.27
C GLY A 147 3.30 5.38 -8.21
N GLY A 148 3.61 5.21 -6.93
CA GLY A 148 2.63 5.13 -5.85
C GLY A 148 1.68 3.93 -5.96
N GLY A 149 0.75 3.82 -5.02
CA GLY A 149 -0.25 2.76 -4.95
C GLY A 149 -0.30 2.06 -3.59
N PRO A 150 -1.03 0.93 -3.49
CA PRO A 150 -1.10 0.13 -2.25
C PRO A 150 0.27 -0.45 -1.87
N THR A 151 0.57 -0.45 -0.57
CA THR A 151 1.83 -0.97 -0.02
C THR A 151 1.67 -2.34 0.62
N THR A 152 2.78 -3.02 0.87
CA THR A 152 2.76 -4.18 1.78
C THR A 152 2.46 -3.71 3.20
N VAL A 153 2.10 -4.66 4.07
CA VAL A 153 1.88 -4.38 5.50
C VAL A 153 3.11 -4.89 6.24
N ARG A 154 3.62 -4.07 7.15
CA ARG A 154 4.79 -4.39 7.97
C ARG A 154 4.42 -4.32 9.45
N ASN A 155 5.06 -5.16 10.24
CA ASN A 155 4.99 -5.12 11.69
C ASN A 155 5.75 -3.89 12.23
N PRO A 156 5.57 -3.51 13.51
CA PRO A 156 6.29 -2.38 14.11
C PRO A 156 7.81 -2.49 14.09
N ASP A 157 8.35 -3.71 13.98
CA ASP A 157 9.80 -3.99 13.86
C ASP A 157 10.33 -3.86 12.41
N GLY A 158 9.47 -3.57 11.44
CA GLY A 158 9.81 -3.42 10.02
C GLY A 158 9.75 -4.72 9.21
N SER A 159 9.54 -5.87 9.84
CA SER A 159 9.35 -7.16 9.15
C SER A 159 8.02 -7.19 8.39
N LEU A 160 7.93 -7.97 7.31
CA LEU A 160 6.67 -8.18 6.60
C LEU A 160 5.63 -8.83 7.52
N ALA A 161 4.40 -8.32 7.47
CA ALA A 161 3.30 -8.83 8.27
C ALA A 161 2.85 -10.19 7.70
N MET A 162 3.10 -11.25 8.45
CA MET A 162 2.70 -12.62 8.10
C MET A 162 1.56 -13.07 9.00
N HIS A 163 1.88 -13.73 10.13
CA HIS A 163 0.88 -14.22 11.08
C HIS A 163 -0.03 -13.12 11.65
N SER A 164 0.48 -11.88 11.76
CA SER A 164 -0.31 -10.72 12.22
C SER A 164 -1.43 -10.31 11.26
N LEU A 165 -1.43 -10.84 10.02
CA LEU A 165 -2.51 -10.68 9.05
C LEU A 165 -3.63 -11.71 9.20
N ARG A 166 -3.47 -12.73 10.05
CA ARG A 166 -4.59 -13.61 10.39
C ARG A 166 -5.52 -12.86 11.35
N GLY A 167 -6.77 -12.69 10.95
CA GLY A 167 -7.83 -12.16 11.79
C GLY A 167 -8.31 -13.17 12.83
N ASP A 168 -9.08 -12.69 13.81
CA ASP A 168 -9.53 -13.49 14.95
C ASP A 168 -10.89 -14.17 14.69
N ASP A 169 -11.60 -13.80 13.61
CA ASP A 169 -12.93 -14.32 13.29
C ASP A 169 -12.91 -15.17 12.00
N VAL A 170 -12.52 -16.43 12.15
CA VAL A 170 -12.50 -17.41 11.04
C VAL A 170 -13.91 -17.67 10.49
N GLY A 171 -14.96 -17.56 11.32
CA GLY A 171 -16.35 -17.76 10.90
C GLY A 171 -16.78 -16.67 9.92
N ARG A 172 -16.60 -15.40 10.30
CA ARG A 172 -16.83 -14.25 9.43
C ARG A 172 -15.97 -14.31 8.17
N GLY A 173 -14.70 -14.69 8.32
CA GLY A 173 -13.79 -14.89 7.19
C GLY A 173 -14.30 -15.91 6.19
N GLY A 174 -14.85 -17.02 6.68
CA GLY A 174 -15.46 -18.06 5.86
C GLY A 174 -16.70 -17.60 5.11
N ASP A 175 -17.58 -16.83 5.76
CA ASP A 175 -18.77 -16.28 5.10
C ASP A 175 -18.38 -15.30 4.00
N LEU A 176 -17.45 -14.39 4.29
CA LEU A 176 -16.96 -13.42 3.32
C LEU A 176 -16.26 -14.09 2.14
N PHE A 177 -15.42 -15.10 2.38
CA PHE A 177 -14.75 -15.84 1.32
C PHE A 177 -15.76 -16.59 0.43
N ARG A 178 -16.78 -17.23 1.02
CA ARG A 178 -17.84 -17.90 0.26
C ARG A 178 -18.60 -16.92 -0.64
N LEU A 179 -18.96 -15.76 -0.12
CA LEU A 179 -19.70 -14.74 -0.86
C LEU A 179 -18.88 -14.07 -1.97
N ASN A 180 -17.56 -13.89 -1.78
CA ASN A 180 -16.75 -13.05 -2.67
C ASN A 180 -15.71 -13.80 -3.52
N CYS A 181 -15.27 -14.99 -3.09
CA CYS A 181 -14.08 -15.64 -3.65
C CYS A 181 -14.33 -17.08 -4.12
N SER A 182 -15.25 -17.81 -3.46
CA SER A 182 -15.45 -19.24 -3.69
C SER A 182 -15.92 -19.59 -5.10
N SER A 183 -16.61 -18.66 -5.77
CA SER A 183 -17.04 -18.82 -7.18
C SER A 183 -15.86 -19.07 -8.13
N CYS A 184 -14.66 -18.63 -7.77
CA CYS A 184 -13.45 -18.87 -8.54
C CYS A 184 -12.49 -19.83 -7.84
N HIS A 185 -12.25 -19.65 -6.54
CA HIS A 185 -11.22 -20.40 -5.82
C HIS A 185 -11.72 -21.69 -5.14
N ASN A 186 -12.99 -22.06 -5.31
CA ASN A 186 -13.65 -23.14 -4.56
C ASN A 186 -13.73 -22.84 -3.06
N PHE A 187 -14.64 -23.50 -2.33
CA PHE A 187 -14.87 -23.31 -0.89
C PHE A 187 -13.63 -23.60 -0.03
N THR A 188 -12.77 -24.51 -0.49
CA THR A 188 -11.52 -24.93 0.17
C THR A 188 -10.28 -24.22 -0.37
N GLY A 189 -10.45 -23.24 -1.28
CA GLY A 189 -9.32 -22.50 -1.86
C GLY A 189 -8.52 -23.27 -2.91
N LYS A 190 -9.01 -24.41 -3.40
CA LYS A 190 -8.31 -25.29 -4.36
C LYS A 190 -8.23 -24.76 -5.79
N GLY A 191 -8.93 -23.67 -6.10
CA GLY A 191 -8.96 -23.09 -7.43
C GLY A 191 -10.06 -23.65 -8.33
N GLY A 192 -10.08 -23.19 -9.58
CA GLY A 192 -11.11 -23.50 -10.55
C GLY A 192 -10.79 -22.97 -11.94
N ALA A 193 -11.36 -23.58 -12.98
CA ALA A 193 -11.16 -23.14 -14.36
C ALA A 193 -11.93 -21.84 -14.67
N LEU A 194 -11.29 -20.94 -15.42
CA LEU A 194 -11.89 -19.71 -15.95
C LEU A 194 -11.94 -19.77 -17.49
N SER A 195 -12.55 -18.76 -18.11
CA SER A 195 -12.61 -18.64 -19.57
C SER A 195 -11.23 -18.43 -20.20
N SER A 196 -11.12 -18.76 -21.49
CA SER A 196 -9.94 -18.48 -22.32
C SER A 196 -8.62 -19.06 -21.79
N GLY A 197 -8.68 -20.24 -21.15
CA GLY A 197 -7.50 -20.95 -20.65
C GLY A 197 -6.93 -20.36 -19.35
N LYS A 198 -7.63 -19.41 -18.72
CA LYS A 198 -7.30 -18.91 -17.38
C LYS A 198 -7.81 -19.84 -16.29
N TYR A 199 -7.28 -19.72 -15.09
CA TYR A 199 -7.72 -20.48 -13.92
C TYR A 199 -7.41 -19.73 -12.62
N ALA A 200 -8.24 -19.94 -11.61
CA ALA A 200 -7.98 -19.52 -10.25
C ALA A 200 -7.01 -20.54 -9.63
N PRO A 201 -5.85 -20.11 -9.12
CA PRO A 201 -4.86 -21.03 -8.52
C PRO A 201 -5.31 -21.58 -7.17
N ASP A 202 -4.69 -22.70 -6.76
CA ASP A 202 -4.74 -23.20 -5.38
C ASP A 202 -4.08 -22.18 -4.43
N LEU A 203 -4.76 -21.90 -3.33
CA LEU A 203 -4.33 -20.94 -2.31
C LEU A 203 -3.43 -21.56 -1.24
N GLY A 204 -3.25 -22.89 -1.22
CA GLY A 204 -2.52 -23.57 -0.15
C GLY A 204 -1.06 -23.14 0.01
N GLU A 205 -0.37 -22.88 -1.10
CA GLU A 205 1.02 -22.40 -1.09
C GLU A 205 1.14 -20.87 -0.88
N ALA A 206 0.02 -20.14 -0.86
CA ALA A 206 0.06 -18.69 -0.71
C ALA A 206 0.31 -18.32 0.76
N ASN A 207 1.25 -17.40 0.95
CA ASN A 207 1.51 -16.82 2.26
C ASN A 207 0.50 -15.69 2.56
N GLU A 208 0.39 -15.26 3.81
CA GLU A 208 -0.62 -14.28 4.25
C GLU A 208 -0.49 -12.93 3.53
N GLN A 209 0.73 -12.44 3.37
CA GLN A 209 1.01 -11.19 2.67
C GLN A 209 0.66 -11.31 1.18
N GLN A 210 0.89 -12.46 0.55
CA GLN A 210 0.49 -12.76 -0.83
C GLN A 210 -1.04 -12.77 -0.98
N ILE A 211 -1.77 -13.37 -0.04
CA ILE A 211 -3.23 -13.37 -0.07
C ILE A 211 -3.78 -11.95 0.08
N LEU A 212 -3.23 -11.16 1.03
CA LEU A 212 -3.60 -9.76 1.20
C LEU A 212 -3.34 -8.94 -0.07
N THR A 213 -2.11 -9.01 -0.58
CA THR A 213 -1.72 -8.24 -1.77
C THR A 213 -2.50 -8.66 -3.00
N ALA A 214 -2.83 -9.94 -3.17
CA ALA A 214 -3.74 -10.40 -4.23
C ALA A 214 -5.11 -9.71 -4.16
N MET A 215 -5.70 -9.63 -2.97
CA MET A 215 -6.99 -8.93 -2.78
C MET A 215 -6.87 -7.43 -3.08
N LEU A 216 -5.76 -6.79 -2.70
CA LEU A 216 -5.53 -5.37 -2.94
C LEU A 216 -5.32 -5.04 -4.43
N THR A 217 -4.59 -5.91 -5.15
CA THR A 217 -4.07 -5.59 -6.47
C THR A 217 -4.87 -6.22 -7.60
N GLY A 218 -5.69 -7.24 -7.30
CA GLY A 218 -6.54 -7.92 -8.28
C GLY A 218 -5.71 -8.48 -9.45
N PRO A 219 -4.85 -9.48 -9.22
CA PRO A 219 -3.99 -10.00 -10.26
C PRO A 219 -4.81 -10.67 -11.38
N GLU A 220 -4.41 -10.41 -12.63
CA GLU A 220 -4.95 -11.03 -13.84
C GLU A 220 -6.47 -10.82 -14.01
N SER A 221 -7.28 -11.86 -13.77
CA SER A 221 -8.73 -11.82 -13.87
C SER A 221 -9.43 -11.62 -12.52
N MET A 222 -8.67 -11.60 -11.41
CA MET A 222 -9.22 -11.36 -10.08
C MET A 222 -9.57 -9.87 -9.91
N PRO A 223 -10.78 -9.53 -9.42
CA PRO A 223 -11.13 -8.13 -9.17
C PRO A 223 -10.32 -7.55 -8.00
N LYS A 224 -10.15 -6.22 -8.00
CA LYS A 224 -9.53 -5.48 -6.90
C LYS A 224 -10.55 -5.26 -5.78
N PHE A 225 -10.21 -5.66 -4.55
CA PHE A 225 -11.05 -5.46 -3.38
C PHE A 225 -10.55 -4.27 -2.56
N SER A 226 -11.10 -3.09 -2.83
CA SER A 226 -10.77 -1.88 -2.07
C SER A 226 -11.27 -1.97 -0.62
N ASP A 227 -10.73 -1.12 0.26
CA ASP A 227 -11.15 -1.07 1.67
C ASP A 227 -12.60 -0.63 1.87
N ARG A 228 -13.25 -0.08 0.84
CA ARG A 228 -14.68 0.22 0.83
C ARG A 228 -15.55 -1.02 0.59
N GLN A 229 -15.03 -2.00 -0.14
CA GLN A 229 -15.74 -3.24 -0.44
C GLN A 229 -15.47 -4.29 0.65
N LEU A 230 -14.21 -4.45 1.03
CA LEU A 230 -13.78 -5.32 2.11
C LEU A 230 -12.83 -4.52 3.00
N SER A 231 -13.24 -4.24 4.24
CA SER A 231 -12.39 -3.55 5.21
C SER A 231 -11.11 -4.35 5.47
N PHE A 232 -10.10 -3.68 6.04
CA PHE A 232 -8.84 -4.34 6.36
C PHE A 232 -9.04 -5.54 7.32
N ASP A 233 -9.88 -5.39 8.35
CA ASP A 233 -10.21 -6.49 9.26
C ASP A 233 -10.94 -7.64 8.56
N ALA A 234 -11.86 -7.34 7.64
CA ALA A 234 -12.54 -8.34 6.84
C ALA A 234 -11.55 -9.13 5.96
N LYS A 235 -10.54 -8.46 5.39
CA LYS A 235 -9.46 -9.12 4.65
C LYS A 235 -8.62 -10.03 5.55
N LYS A 236 -8.29 -9.58 6.77
CA LYS A 236 -7.57 -10.40 7.75
C LYS A 236 -8.34 -11.67 8.14
N ASP A 237 -9.65 -11.57 8.32
CA ASP A 237 -10.48 -12.74 8.61
C ASP A 237 -10.56 -13.70 7.42
N ILE A 238 -10.65 -13.19 6.19
CA ILE A 238 -10.56 -14.03 4.98
C ILE A 238 -9.22 -14.76 4.95
N ILE A 239 -8.11 -14.08 5.26
CA ILE A 239 -6.78 -14.69 5.33
C ILE A 239 -6.77 -15.79 6.40
N ALA A 240 -7.31 -15.52 7.60
CA ALA A 240 -7.41 -16.53 8.65
C ALA A 240 -8.21 -17.76 8.18
N TYR A 241 -9.36 -17.55 7.52
CA TYR A 241 -10.15 -18.64 6.95
C TYR A 241 -9.37 -19.44 5.90
N VAL A 242 -8.78 -18.77 4.90
CA VAL A 242 -8.02 -19.44 3.83
C VAL A 242 -6.88 -20.27 4.42
N LYS A 243 -6.11 -19.72 5.37
CA LYS A 243 -5.02 -20.45 6.02
C LYS A 243 -5.55 -21.62 6.86
N THR A 244 -6.66 -21.45 7.57
CA THR A 244 -7.29 -22.55 8.32
C THR A 244 -7.69 -23.70 7.39
N VAL A 245 -8.44 -23.43 6.31
CA VAL A 245 -8.94 -24.51 5.43
C VAL A 245 -7.87 -25.14 4.55
N THR A 246 -6.73 -24.48 4.36
CA THR A 246 -5.62 -25.00 3.55
C THR A 246 -4.52 -25.69 4.37
N GLU A 247 -4.36 -25.32 5.65
CA GLU A 247 -3.37 -25.93 6.56
C GLU A 247 -3.94 -27.05 7.43
N GLU A 248 -5.24 -27.00 7.77
CA GLU A 248 -5.84 -28.03 8.61
C GLU A 248 -5.95 -29.38 7.90
N ARG A 249 -5.73 -30.44 8.68
CA ARG A 249 -5.89 -31.82 8.20
C ARG A 249 -7.37 -32.11 7.98
N GLN A 250 -7.67 -32.72 6.84
CA GLN A 250 -9.03 -33.10 6.46
C GLN A 250 -9.63 -34.06 7.50
N PRO A 251 -10.69 -33.66 8.22
CA PRO A 251 -11.36 -34.55 9.16
C PRO A 251 -12.11 -35.64 8.38
N GLY A 252 -11.90 -36.91 8.74
CA GLY A 252 -12.66 -38.03 8.17
C GLY A 252 -12.00 -38.79 7.01
N GLY A 253 -10.73 -38.53 6.68
CA GLY A 253 -9.96 -39.34 5.74
C GLY A 253 -9.30 -38.53 4.63
N TYR A 254 -9.09 -39.16 3.48
CA TYR A 254 -8.41 -38.53 2.35
C TYR A 254 -9.37 -37.59 1.60
N GLY A 255 -9.04 -36.29 1.52
CA GLY A 255 -9.93 -35.27 0.95
C GLY A 255 -10.10 -35.27 -0.57
N LEU A 256 -9.48 -36.21 -1.31
CA LEU A 256 -9.62 -36.38 -2.77
C LEU A 256 -9.49 -35.07 -3.58
N GLY A 257 -8.56 -34.20 -3.17
CA GLY A 257 -8.30 -32.91 -3.81
C GLY A 257 -9.23 -31.75 -3.38
N GLY A 258 -10.25 -32.00 -2.55
CA GLY A 258 -11.09 -30.95 -1.97
C GLY A 258 -12.09 -30.29 -2.92
N PHE A 259 -12.33 -30.90 -4.09
CA PHE A 259 -13.28 -30.42 -5.11
C PHE A 259 -14.71 -30.98 -4.94
N GLY A 260 -14.93 -31.89 -4.00
CA GLY A 260 -16.24 -32.47 -3.68
C GLY A 260 -16.62 -33.69 -4.54
N PRO A 261 -17.86 -33.76 -5.07
CA PRO A 261 -18.48 -35.02 -5.50
C PRO A 261 -17.85 -35.66 -6.74
N ALA A 262 -17.17 -34.89 -7.59
CA ALA A 262 -16.57 -35.43 -8.82
C ALA A 262 -15.42 -36.41 -8.54
N PRO A 263 -14.33 -36.02 -7.84
CA PRO A 263 -13.27 -36.97 -7.48
C PRO A 263 -13.75 -38.03 -6.49
N GLU A 264 -14.69 -37.72 -5.59
CA GLU A 264 -15.34 -38.69 -4.70
C GLU A 264 -16.09 -39.79 -5.48
N GLY A 265 -16.88 -39.40 -6.48
CA GLY A 265 -17.58 -40.34 -7.35
C GLY A 265 -16.63 -41.22 -8.16
N MET A 266 -15.55 -40.64 -8.68
CA MET A 266 -14.51 -41.40 -9.38
C MET A 266 -13.84 -42.43 -8.46
N ALA A 267 -13.51 -42.04 -7.22
CA ALA A 267 -12.96 -42.94 -6.23
C ALA A 267 -13.97 -44.04 -5.84
N ALA A 268 -15.25 -43.70 -5.67
CA ALA A 268 -16.30 -44.66 -5.38
C ALA A 268 -16.44 -45.71 -6.50
N TRP A 269 -16.33 -45.31 -7.77
CA TRP A 269 -16.37 -46.24 -8.90
C TRP A 269 -15.08 -47.06 -9.04
N ILE A 270 -13.91 -46.43 -9.11
CA ILE A 270 -12.66 -47.13 -9.39
C ILE A 270 -12.20 -47.96 -8.19
N ILE A 271 -12.36 -47.46 -6.97
CA ILE A 271 -11.92 -48.17 -5.76
C ILE A 271 -13.06 -49.00 -5.21
N GLY A 272 -14.20 -48.36 -4.94
CA GLY A 272 -15.35 -49.01 -4.32
C GLY A 272 -15.96 -50.10 -5.19
N MET A 273 -16.37 -49.76 -6.42
CA MET A 273 -17.05 -50.71 -7.30
C MET A 273 -16.13 -51.83 -7.78
N VAL A 274 -14.85 -51.54 -8.10
CA VAL A 274 -13.89 -52.59 -8.47
C VAL A 274 -13.63 -53.55 -7.31
N ALA A 275 -13.48 -53.04 -6.07
CA ALA A 275 -13.32 -53.90 -4.90
C ALA A 275 -14.57 -54.76 -4.66
N ALA A 276 -15.77 -54.19 -4.80
CA ALA A 276 -17.03 -54.91 -4.65
C ALA A 276 -17.21 -56.01 -5.72
N ILE A 277 -16.94 -55.69 -6.99
CA ILE A 277 -16.99 -56.65 -8.11
C ILE A 277 -15.94 -57.75 -7.89
N GLY A 278 -14.71 -57.40 -7.53
CA GLY A 278 -13.64 -58.36 -7.25
C GLY A 278 -14.01 -59.31 -6.11
N LEU A 279 -14.60 -58.80 -5.03
CA LEU A 279 -15.09 -59.60 -3.92
C LEU A 279 -16.23 -60.53 -4.36
N ALA A 280 -17.18 -60.02 -5.15
CA ALA A 280 -18.31 -60.80 -5.66
C ALA A 280 -17.84 -61.95 -6.57
N LEU A 281 -16.90 -61.69 -7.49
CA LEU A 281 -16.30 -62.71 -8.34
C LEU A 281 -15.50 -63.72 -7.52
N TRP A 282 -14.76 -63.27 -6.51
CA TRP A 282 -14.04 -64.17 -5.61
C TRP A 282 -14.99 -65.04 -4.82
N ILE A 283 -16.10 -64.52 -4.28
CA ILE A 283 -17.13 -65.34 -3.60
C ILE A 283 -17.75 -66.35 -4.58
N GLY A 284 -18.14 -65.90 -5.77
CA GLY A 284 -18.75 -66.76 -6.79
C GLY A 284 -17.84 -67.94 -7.20
N ALA A 285 -16.55 -67.68 -7.39
CA ALA A 285 -15.59 -68.70 -7.84
C ALA A 285 -15.32 -69.85 -6.84
N ARG A 286 -15.66 -69.69 -5.56
CA ARG A 286 -15.51 -70.73 -4.50
C ARG A 286 -16.83 -71.32 -4.04
N ALA A 287 -17.95 -70.74 -4.46
CA ALA A 287 -19.28 -71.33 -4.32
C ALA A 287 -19.66 -72.22 -5.51
N SER A 288 -18.87 -72.16 -6.59
CA SER A 288 -18.92 -73.04 -7.77
C SER A 288 -17.95 -74.21 -7.59
#